data_AF-A0A7S2NP70-F1
#
_entry.id   AF-A0A7S2NP70-F1
#
_cell.length_a   1.000
_cell.length_b   1.000
_cell.length_c   1.000
_cell.angle_alpha   90.00
_cell.angle_beta   90.00
_cell.angle_gamma   90.00
#
_symmetry.space_group_name_H-M   'P 1'
#
loop_
_entity.id
_entity.type
_entity.pdbx_description
1 polymer ?
#
loop_
_entity_poly.entity_id
_entity_poly.type
_entity_poly.pdbx_seq_one_letter_code
_entity_poly.pdbx_strand_id
1 'polypeptide(L)'
;MMGGVFTVLRAAQGAPLTPQLATVNIGFLYAYGALQCPMEALTMRRSWTHNLLAGGILGHMAFERGLAGIPFNLETTFLANRIPPSMGAAVVYGAMGAALAIFAGKPL
;
A
#
# COMPACT_ATOMS: atom_id res chain seq x y z
N MET A 1 2.68 -12.40 6.05
CA MET A 1 1.26 -12.03 6.26
C MET A 1 1.15 -10.51 6.26
N MET A 2 0.87 -9.89 5.10
CA MET A 2 0.72 -8.42 4.96
C MET A 2 -0.76 -7.96 5.05
N GLY A 3 -1.64 -8.90 5.43
CA GLY A 3 -3.07 -8.77 5.64
C GLY A 3 -3.52 -7.58 6.48
N GLY A 4 -2.84 -7.40 7.60
CA GLY A 4 -3.31 -6.52 8.67
C GLY A 4 -3.08 -5.04 8.40
N VAL A 5 -2.13 -4.67 7.55
CA VAL A 5 -1.60 -3.30 7.51
C VAL A 5 -2.59 -2.31 6.92
N PHE A 6 -3.28 -2.67 5.84
CA PHE A 6 -4.30 -1.81 5.23
C PHE A 6 -5.55 -1.69 6.12
N THR A 7 -5.90 -2.76 6.83
CA THR A 7 -6.96 -2.75 7.84
C THR A 7 -6.59 -1.85 9.03
N VAL A 8 -5.34 -1.90 9.50
CA VAL A 8 -4.81 -1.03 10.56
C VAL A 8 -4.75 0.43 10.11
N LEU A 9 -4.33 0.70 8.88
CA LEU A 9 -4.29 2.05 8.31
C LEU A 9 -5.68 2.66 8.18
N ARG A 10 -6.67 1.91 7.67
CA ARG A 10 -8.06 2.41 7.54
C ARG A 10 -8.75 2.57 8.90
N ALA A 11 -8.46 1.69 9.86
CA ALA A 11 -8.88 1.86 11.25
C ALA A 11 -8.23 3.11 11.89
N ALA A 12 -6.94 3.33 11.64
CA ALA A 12 -6.21 4.52 12.10
C ALA A 12 -6.70 5.82 11.43
N GLN A 13 -7.29 5.74 10.24
CA GLN A 13 -7.92 6.86 9.53
C GLN A 13 -9.39 7.10 9.94
N GLY A 14 -9.92 6.36 10.93
CA GLY A 14 -11.25 6.61 11.50
C GLY A 14 -12.43 6.07 10.68
N ALA A 15 -12.19 5.18 9.72
CA ALA A 15 -13.27 4.58 8.92
C ALA A 15 -14.06 3.56 9.75
N PRO A 16 -15.42 3.63 9.79
CA PRO A 16 -16.22 2.62 10.46
C PRO A 16 -16.03 1.25 9.79
N LEU A 17 -15.87 0.20 10.60
CA LEU A 17 -15.74 -1.18 10.13
C LEU A 17 -17.06 -1.66 9.52
N THR A 18 -17.22 -1.48 8.21
CA THR A 18 -18.38 -1.99 7.45
C THR A 18 -18.02 -3.27 6.70
N PRO A 19 -19.00 -4.14 6.38
CA PRO A 19 -18.78 -5.33 5.56
C PRO A 19 -18.16 -4.99 4.19
N GLN A 20 -18.56 -3.87 3.59
CA GLN A 20 -17.98 -3.35 2.36
C GLN A 20 -16.49 -3.02 2.55
N LEU A 21 -16.11 -2.45 3.70
CA LEU A 21 -14.71 -2.17 4.03
C LEU A 21 -13.89 -3.46 4.15
N ALA A 22 -14.47 -4.51 4.74
CA ALA A 22 -13.83 -5.82 4.84
C ALA A 22 -13.60 -6.44 3.46
N THR A 23 -14.58 -6.37 2.55
CA THR A 23 -14.42 -6.84 1.16
C THR A 23 -13.32 -6.08 0.43
N VAL A 24 -13.28 -4.75 0.56
CA VAL A 24 -12.23 -3.92 -0.04
C VAL A 24 -10.86 -4.28 0.53
N ASN A 25 -10.74 -4.47 1.85
CA ASN A 25 -9.48 -4.88 2.47
C ASN A 25 -9.04 -6.26 1.97
N ILE A 26 -9.92 -7.27 1.93
CA ILE A 26 -9.60 -8.59 1.40
C ILE A 26 -9.14 -8.49 -0.06
N GLY A 27 -9.83 -7.70 -0.88
CA GLY A 27 -9.46 -7.42 -2.27
C GLY A 27 -8.08 -6.78 -2.38
N PHE A 28 -7.76 -5.81 -1.53
CA PHE A 28 -6.42 -5.19 -1.47
C PHE A 28 -5.34 -6.21 -1.13
N LEU A 29 -5.59 -7.10 -0.18
CA LEU A 29 -4.64 -8.13 0.21
C LEU A 29 -4.40 -9.15 -0.89
N TYR A 30 -5.47 -9.56 -1.55
CA TYR A 30 -5.37 -10.41 -2.72
C TYR A 30 -4.55 -9.74 -3.82
N ALA A 31 -4.87 -8.49 -4.17
CA ALA A 31 -4.15 -7.75 -5.20
C ALA A 31 -2.68 -7.51 -4.83
N TYR A 32 -2.38 -7.27 -3.55
CA TYR A 32 -1.02 -7.10 -3.05
C TYR A 32 -0.21 -8.39 -3.24
N GLY A 33 -0.76 -9.53 -2.82
CA GLY A 33 -0.14 -10.83 -3.04
C GLY A 33 -0.01 -11.16 -4.54
N ALA A 34 -1.03 -10.86 -5.32
CA ALA A 34 -1.04 -11.11 -6.77
C ALA A 34 0.00 -10.28 -7.53
N LEU A 35 0.38 -9.10 -7.05
CA LEU A 35 1.48 -8.31 -7.61
C LEU A 35 2.84 -8.81 -7.10
N GLN A 36 2.95 -9.08 -5.80
CA GLN A 36 4.22 -9.42 -5.16
C GLN A 36 4.72 -10.82 -5.53
N CYS A 37 3.83 -11.82 -5.56
CA CYS A 37 4.21 -13.22 -5.79
C CYS A 37 4.83 -13.47 -7.17
N PRO A 38 4.29 -12.95 -8.29
CA PRO A 38 4.92 -13.08 -9.60
C PRO A 38 6.29 -12.42 -9.67
N MET A 39 6.47 -11.25 -9.03
CA MET A 39 7.78 -10.60 -8.98
C MET A 39 8.81 -11.46 -8.24
N GLU A 40 8.45 -12.04 -7.10
CA GLU A 40 9.32 -12.97 -6.37
C GLU A 40 9.59 -14.26 -7.17
N ALA A 41 8.60 -14.76 -7.91
CA ALA A 41 8.74 -15.96 -8.74
C ALA A 41 9.65 -15.72 -9.95
N LEU A 42 9.50 -14.59 -10.65
CA LEU A 42 10.30 -14.23 -11.82
C LEU A 42 11.77 -13.95 -11.46
N THR A 43 11.99 -13.31 -10.32
CA THR A 43 13.35 -12.96 -9.86
C THR A 43 13.99 -14.07 -9.03
N MET A 44 13.24 -15.13 -8.68
CA MET A 44 13.65 -16.21 -7.76
C MET A 44 14.19 -15.68 -6.42
N ARG A 45 13.76 -14.48 -6.01
CA ARG A 45 14.26 -13.78 -4.82
C ARG A 45 13.11 -13.15 -4.04
N ARG A 46 13.16 -13.29 -2.72
CA ARG A 46 12.27 -12.55 -1.81
C ARG A 46 12.92 -11.21 -1.54
N SER A 47 12.31 -10.13 -1.98
CA SER A 47 12.85 -8.78 -1.83
C SER A 47 11.84 -7.82 -1.22
N TRP A 48 12.29 -6.91 -0.36
CA TRP A 48 11.45 -5.80 0.10
C TRP A 48 11.09 -4.85 -1.06
N THR A 49 11.88 -4.80 -2.14
CA THR A 49 11.59 -3.96 -3.30
C THR A 49 10.30 -4.39 -4.02
N HIS A 50 10.00 -5.69 -4.07
CA HIS A 50 8.73 -6.19 -4.59
C HIS A 50 7.54 -5.69 -3.76
N ASN A 51 7.75 -5.51 -2.45
CA ASN A 51 6.73 -5.05 -1.50
C ASN A 51 6.57 -3.53 -1.60
N LEU A 52 7.66 -2.81 -1.89
CA LEU A 52 7.64 -1.39 -2.27
C LEU A 52 6.81 -1.18 -3.54
N LEU A 53 7.11 -1.92 -4.61
CA LEU A 53 6.43 -1.77 -5.89
C LEU A 53 4.95 -2.16 -5.79
N ALA A 54 4.64 -3.31 -5.18
CA ALA A 54 3.26 -3.74 -4.98
C ALA A 54 2.46 -2.74 -4.11
N GLY A 55 3.05 -2.24 -3.02
CA GLY A 55 2.44 -1.23 -2.17
C GLY A 55 2.20 0.09 -2.91
N GLY A 56 3.16 0.53 -3.73
CA GLY A 56 3.06 1.78 -4.47
C GLY A 56 2.05 1.73 -5.61
N ILE A 57 2.03 0.65 -6.39
CA ILE A 57 1.03 0.45 -7.47
C ILE A 57 -0.38 0.44 -6.88
N LEU A 58 -0.58 -0.29 -5.78
CA LEU A 58 -1.89 -0.35 -5.14
C LEU A 58 -2.28 0.97 -4.48
N GLY A 59 -1.35 1.66 -3.83
CA GLY A 59 -1.61 2.99 -3.26
C GLY A 59 -2.05 3.99 -4.31
N HIS A 60 -1.37 4.01 -5.46
CA HIS A 60 -1.73 4.83 -6.60
C HIS A 60 -3.16 4.54 -7.08
N MET A 61 -3.45 3.26 -7.37
CA MET A 61 -4.77 2.85 -7.86
C MET A 61 -5.89 3.07 -6.83
N ALA A 62 -5.60 2.87 -5.55
CA ALA A 62 -6.55 3.09 -4.46
C ALA A 62 -6.95 4.57 -4.39
N PHE A 63 -5.99 5.46 -4.53
CA PHE A 63 -6.21 6.91 -4.50
C PHE A 63 -7.01 7.38 -5.71
N GLU A 64 -6.59 7.00 -6.92
CA GLU A 64 -7.29 7.35 -8.17
C GLU A 64 -8.75 6.87 -8.19
N ARG A 65 -9.05 5.76 -7.52
CA ARG A 65 -10.41 5.21 -7.41
C ARG A 65 -11.21 5.73 -6.22
N GLY A 66 -10.66 6.68 -5.44
CA GLY A 66 -11.31 7.20 -4.24
C GLY A 66 -11.50 6.15 -3.14
N LEU A 67 -10.76 5.05 -3.18
CA LEU A 67 -10.84 3.97 -2.20
C LEU A 67 -9.95 4.24 -0.98
N ALA A 68 -8.87 5.00 -1.12
CA ALA A 68 -8.00 5.37 -0.01
C ALA A 68 -7.41 6.78 -0.18
N GLY A 69 -7.28 7.52 0.92
CA GLY A 69 -6.59 8.81 0.94
C GLY A 69 -5.10 8.66 1.27
N ILE A 70 -4.36 9.77 1.26
CA ILE A 70 -2.96 9.81 1.68
C ILE A 70 -2.89 9.91 3.21
N PRO A 71 -2.30 8.95 3.93
CA PRO A 71 -2.22 9.02 5.39
C PRO A 71 -1.26 10.12 5.88
N PHE A 72 -1.32 10.41 7.18
CA PHE A 72 -0.45 11.37 7.88
C PHE A 72 -0.60 12.84 7.45
N ASN A 73 -1.75 13.23 6.88
CA ASN A 73 -2.01 14.59 6.39
C ASN A 73 -0.95 15.10 5.40
N LEU A 74 -0.30 14.19 4.67
CA LEU A 74 0.77 14.52 3.72
C LEU A 74 0.25 15.10 2.39
N GLU A 75 -1.06 15.05 2.16
CA GLU A 75 -1.68 15.55 0.93
C GLU A 75 -1.37 17.04 0.69
N THR A 76 -1.45 17.87 1.73
CA THR A 76 -1.10 19.29 1.66
C THR A 76 0.37 19.49 1.29
N THR A 77 1.27 18.65 1.81
CA THR A 77 2.69 18.65 1.49
C THR A 77 2.94 18.29 0.03
N PHE A 78 2.23 17.28 -0.51
CA PHE A 78 2.37 16.91 -1.92
C PHE A 78 1.85 18.01 -2.85
N LEU A 79 0.70 18.59 -2.52
CA LEU A 79 0.11 19.72 -3.25
C LEU A 79 1.05 20.94 -3.22
N ALA A 80 1.63 21.28 -2.07
CA ALA A 80 2.58 22.38 -1.93
C ALA A 80 3.85 22.18 -2.80
N ASN A 81 4.31 20.92 -2.93
CA ASN A 81 5.46 20.56 -3.75
C ASN A 81 5.13 20.26 -5.22
N ARG A 82 3.89 20.54 -5.67
CA ARG A 82 3.41 20.24 -7.04
C ARG A 82 3.57 18.78 -7.45
N ILE A 83 3.54 17.87 -6.48
CA ILE A 83 3.55 16.43 -6.73
C ILE A 83 2.09 15.98 -6.89
N PRO A 84 1.73 15.26 -7.96
CA PRO A 84 0.39 14.71 -8.11
C PRO A 84 0.03 13.86 -6.87
N PRO A 85 -1.12 14.11 -6.22
CA PRO A 85 -1.51 13.38 -5.00
C PRO A 85 -1.50 11.86 -5.18
N SER A 86 -1.83 11.35 -6.37
CA SER A 86 -1.77 9.92 -6.67
C SER A 86 -0.35 9.35 -6.71
N MET A 87 0.65 10.16 -7.04
CA MET A 87 2.06 9.80 -6.89
C MET A 87 2.48 9.86 -5.42
N GLY A 88 1.95 10.84 -4.66
CA GLY A 88 2.12 10.90 -3.20
C GLY A 88 1.58 9.64 -2.51
N ALA A 89 0.39 9.18 -2.90
CA ALA A 89 -0.18 7.92 -2.43
C ALA A 89 0.73 6.73 -2.78
N ALA A 90 1.23 6.66 -4.02
CA ALA A 90 2.16 5.61 -4.44
C ALA A 90 3.42 5.56 -3.56
N VAL A 91 4.02 6.73 -3.28
CA VAL A 91 5.22 6.83 -2.44
C VAL A 91 4.93 6.39 -1.02
N VAL A 92 3.84 6.88 -0.41
CA VAL A 92 3.53 6.59 0.98
C VAL A 92 3.19 5.10 1.16
N TYR A 93 2.29 4.55 0.35
CA TYR A 93 1.92 3.13 0.46
C TYR A 93 3.05 2.18 0.04
N GLY A 94 3.89 2.58 -0.92
CA GLY A 94 5.10 1.84 -1.28
C GLY A 94 6.13 1.84 -0.15
N ALA A 95 6.41 3.00 0.46
CA ALA A 95 7.31 3.10 1.60
C ALA A 95 6.81 2.29 2.80
N MET A 96 5.51 2.29 3.07
CA MET A 96 4.91 1.44 4.09
C MET A 96 5.12 -0.05 3.78
N GLY A 97 4.83 -0.46 2.53
CA GLY A 97 5.05 -1.84 2.08
C GLY A 97 6.51 -2.29 2.22
N ALA A 98 7.45 -1.40 1.89
CA ALA A 98 8.89 -1.61 2.05
C ALA A 98 9.28 -1.75 3.53
N ALA A 99 8.87 -0.80 4.38
CA ALA A 99 9.20 -0.78 5.79
C ALA A 99 8.73 -2.06 6.51
N LEU A 100 7.53 -2.52 6.19
CA LEU A 100 6.97 -3.74 6.76
C LEU A 100 7.67 -5.00 6.24
N ALA A 101 8.09 -5.01 4.98
CA ALA A 101 8.86 -6.12 4.43
C ALA A 101 10.26 -6.20 5.04
N ILE A 102 10.91 -5.05 5.27
CA ILE A 102 12.19 -4.96 5.98
C ILE A 102 12.01 -5.46 7.42
N PHE A 103 10.96 -5.01 8.12
CA PHE A 103 10.66 -5.49 9.47
C PHE A 103 10.36 -7.01 9.52
N ALA A 104 9.76 -7.56 8.45
CA ALA A 104 9.55 -8.99 8.29
C ALA A 104 10.83 -9.76 7.86
N GLY A 105 11.98 -9.09 7.78
CA GLY A 105 13.28 -9.70 7.47
C GLY A 105 13.51 -10.01 5.99
N LYS A 106 12.76 -9.39 5.06
CA LYS A 106 13.02 -9.58 3.63
C LYS A 106 14.30 -8.85 3.22
N PRO A 107 15.24 -9.54 2.54
CA PRO A 107 16.45 -8.92 2.03
C PRO A 107 16.16 -8.00 0.85
N LEU A 108 17.19 -7.30 0.37
CA LEU A 108 17.15 -6.57 -0.91
C LEU A 108 17.13 -7.56 -2.08
#